data_AF-A0A9P4W7N1-F1
#
_entry.id   AF-A0A9P4W7N1-F1
#
_cell.length_a   1.000
_cell.length_b   1.000
_cell.length_c   1.000
_cell.angle_alpha   90.00
_cell.angle_beta   90.00
_cell.angle_gamma   90.00
#
_symmetry.space_group_name_H-M   'P 1'
#
loop_
_entity.id
_entity.type
_entity.pdbx_description
1 polymer ?
#
loop_
_entity_poly.entity_id
_entity_poly.type
_entity_poly.pdbx_seq_one_letter_code
_entity_poly.pdbx_strand_id
1 'polypeptide(L)'
;MASQARLKRLHHAIRSDLEELPIRSREPIESDSDTEGGVALDLVQTPSDQPAADIASAFFDQGKFWEREWDLYYVWDLDDHSKPLILISEAQVQTLLAEINNHLKLSLRITDQQRGDALVSRFPDHPRCRPRYLGHPGFRGVGEPEDPAPDEHSFEAFRQLMKESLEAQKAKSKAARAKKQQARLLKQKSFVDQFKRTQRYLGLRPSADAAVRVTELQPPAVDPLQSVPFAFDKSVVFVCVDVESYERAHHKITEVGVATLDTRDLAGVPPGPDGEGWRRFIRARHFLIKEHAHLVNSDFIRGCPHQFHFGKSSIVALKDAPTHVAACFSPPFGTQSDGAEIIDNLRNGMDYAEKRNLIFLGHDTLGDVKYLQVLGYDPMKIDNLLEALDTAVMYRVWRREQNPTALDKILSGFDMVGFNFHNAGNDAVYTVQAMLAICVREASIRGSEQMDNKRRGEKAAKLIAALEEAEQKANDDAEGWSDYELEGDGGPPVPLAADPPALATDPSPGVSGNGNTRGSFRVQGRGNGLRASGHETYEQRNAGRGSADRTQRAGARSYTRGGHVGKAIQGQVPGRGRGRGASYDHFGDDISDSKVIHNW
;
A
#
# COMPACT_ATOMS: atom_id res chain seq x y z
N MET A 1 32.36 -3.73 -27.98
CA MET A 1 33.23 -2.71 -27.32
C MET A 1 32.51 -1.43 -26.86
N ALA A 2 31.35 -1.05 -27.40
CA ALA A 2 30.64 0.17 -26.97
C ALA A 2 29.82 0.05 -25.64
N SER A 3 29.49 -1.16 -25.18
CA SER A 3 28.71 -1.37 -23.94
C SER A 3 29.55 -1.25 -22.65
N GLN A 4 30.79 -1.77 -22.66
CA GLN A 4 31.70 -1.68 -21.51
C GLN A 4 32.15 -0.24 -21.22
N ALA A 5 32.29 0.61 -22.24
CA ALA A 5 32.62 2.02 -22.07
C ALA A 5 31.45 2.86 -21.53
N ARG A 6 30.21 2.37 -21.67
CA ARG A 6 29.00 2.99 -21.12
C ARG A 6 28.77 2.58 -19.66
N LEU A 7 29.04 1.32 -19.32
CA LEU A 7 29.02 0.85 -17.92
C LEU A 7 30.08 1.53 -17.06
N LYS A 8 31.31 1.72 -17.59
CA LYS A 8 32.39 2.41 -16.86
C LYS A 8 32.09 3.89 -16.58
N ARG A 9 31.35 4.56 -17.48
CA ARG A 9 30.89 5.94 -17.25
C ARG A 9 29.77 6.02 -16.21
N LEU A 10 28.86 5.05 -16.19
CA LEU A 10 27.81 4.96 -15.17
C LEU A 10 28.40 4.69 -13.77
N HIS A 11 29.40 3.82 -13.69
CA HIS A 11 30.10 3.50 -12.44
C HIS A 11 30.91 4.68 -11.87
N HIS A 12 31.41 5.56 -12.73
CA HIS A 12 32.15 6.75 -12.30
C HIS A 12 31.21 7.87 -11.85
N ALA A 13 30.04 8.01 -12.48
CA ALA A 13 29.03 9.01 -12.12
C ALA A 13 28.33 8.71 -10.78
N ILE A 14 28.15 7.44 -10.42
CA ILE A 14 27.47 7.05 -9.17
C ILE A 14 28.43 7.05 -7.97
N ARG A 15 29.75 6.95 -8.20
CA ARG A 15 30.74 6.85 -7.13
C ARG A 15 30.99 8.17 -6.41
N SER A 16 30.89 9.34 -7.08
CA SER A 16 30.99 10.63 -6.38
C SER A 16 29.80 10.90 -5.46
N ASP A 17 28.61 10.46 -5.87
CA ASP A 17 27.36 10.70 -5.13
C ASP A 17 27.26 9.80 -3.87
N LEU A 18 27.98 8.68 -3.86
CA LEU A 18 28.10 7.77 -2.70
C LEU A 18 29.09 8.27 -1.64
N GLU A 19 30.08 9.09 -2.03
CA GLU A 19 31.13 9.61 -1.13
C GLU A 19 30.71 10.90 -0.39
N GLU A 20 29.62 11.56 -0.78
CA GLU A 20 29.10 12.78 -0.12
C GLU A 20 28.01 12.51 0.96
N LEU A 21 27.69 11.25 1.26
CA LEU A 21 26.71 10.94 2.30
C LEU A 21 27.33 11.00 3.71
N PRO A 22 26.80 11.82 4.65
CA PRO A 22 27.33 11.88 6.01
C PRO A 22 27.08 10.57 6.77
N ILE A 23 28.16 10.00 7.31
CA ILE A 23 28.15 8.80 8.16
C ILE A 23 27.51 9.16 9.51
N ARG A 24 26.27 8.71 9.74
CA ARG A 24 25.63 8.70 11.08
C ARG A 24 25.89 7.37 11.79
N SER A 25 26.34 7.45 13.03
CA SER A 25 26.47 6.32 13.96
C SER A 25 25.10 5.70 14.26
N ARG A 26 25.04 4.36 14.26
CA ARG A 26 23.85 3.57 14.61
C ARG A 26 23.59 3.66 16.11
N GLU A 27 22.44 4.24 16.49
CA GLU A 27 21.77 3.94 17.76
C GLU A 27 20.65 2.91 17.53
N PRO A 28 20.22 2.15 18.56
CA PRO A 28 19.30 1.03 18.42
C PRO A 28 17.89 1.53 18.09
N ILE A 29 17.29 0.97 17.03
CA ILE A 29 15.88 1.16 16.71
C ILE A 29 15.10 0.09 17.48
N GLU A 30 14.31 0.52 18.47
CA GLU A 30 13.23 -0.27 19.03
C GLU A 30 12.18 -0.51 17.93
N SER A 31 11.84 -1.78 17.70
CA SER A 31 10.84 -2.15 16.70
C SER A 31 9.43 -1.92 17.23
N ASP A 32 8.81 -0.82 16.80
CA ASP A 32 7.37 -0.62 16.97
C ASP A 32 6.60 -1.56 16.04
N SER A 33 5.58 -2.17 16.62
CA SER A 33 4.69 -3.20 16.12
C SER A 33 3.84 -2.75 14.92
N ASP A 34 3.97 -3.45 13.80
CA ASP A 34 3.01 -3.43 12.70
C ASP A 34 1.70 -4.12 13.15
N THR A 35 0.76 -3.32 13.65
CA THR A 35 -0.65 -3.72 13.84
C THR A 35 -1.48 -3.23 12.64
N GLU A 36 -1.39 -3.93 11.51
CA GLU A 36 -2.30 -3.74 10.39
C GLU A 36 -3.66 -4.40 10.68
N GLY A 37 -4.57 -3.66 11.29
CA GLY A 37 -6.01 -3.89 11.17
C GLY A 37 -6.50 -3.40 9.80
N GLY A 38 -6.74 -4.31 8.87
CA GLY A 38 -7.51 -4.06 7.65
C GLY A 38 -8.93 -4.56 7.84
N VAL A 39 -9.92 -3.67 7.82
CA VAL A 39 -11.34 -4.04 7.89
C VAL A 39 -11.77 -4.59 6.53
N ALA A 40 -11.97 -5.90 6.45
CA ALA A 40 -12.72 -6.53 5.37
C ALA A 40 -14.22 -6.34 5.65
N LEU A 41 -14.90 -5.60 4.76
CA LEU A 41 -16.36 -5.62 4.68
C LEU A 41 -16.77 -6.94 4.03
N ASP A 42 -17.06 -7.96 4.84
CA ASP A 42 -17.66 -9.19 4.36
C ASP A 42 -19.18 -9.18 4.51
N LEU A 43 -19.81 -9.46 3.38
CA LEU A 43 -21.19 -9.85 3.21
C LEU A 43 -21.49 -11.11 4.04
N VAL A 44 -22.52 -11.02 4.88
CA VAL A 44 -23.36 -12.13 5.37
C VAL A 44 -22.62 -13.44 5.61
N GLN A 45 -22.13 -13.60 6.84
CA GLN A 45 -21.63 -14.87 7.35
C GLN A 45 -22.66 -15.98 7.15
N THR A 46 -22.30 -16.98 6.36
CA THR A 46 -22.82 -18.34 6.54
C THR A 46 -22.22 -18.92 7.83
N PRO A 47 -22.93 -19.78 8.59
CA PRO A 47 -22.54 -20.15 9.96
C PRO A 47 -21.31 -21.08 10.09
N SER A 48 -20.53 -21.30 9.03
CA SER A 48 -19.44 -22.28 9.02
C SER A 48 -18.07 -21.77 9.50
N ASP A 49 -17.83 -20.46 9.48
CA ASP A 49 -16.46 -19.92 9.57
C ASP A 49 -16.12 -19.25 10.91
N GLN A 50 -17.13 -18.98 11.76
CA GLN A 50 -16.95 -18.34 13.08
C GLN A 50 -15.94 -19.08 13.99
N PRO A 51 -15.98 -20.42 14.12
CA PRO A 51 -15.06 -21.14 15.01
C PRO A 51 -13.60 -21.01 14.59
N ALA A 52 -13.31 -20.91 13.28
CA ALA A 52 -11.94 -20.83 12.79
C ALA A 52 -11.28 -19.47 13.08
N ALA A 53 -12.03 -18.38 12.94
CA ALA A 53 -11.57 -17.03 13.28
C ALA A 53 -11.32 -16.88 14.79
N ASP A 54 -12.22 -17.42 15.61
CA ASP A 54 -12.09 -17.37 17.07
C ASP A 54 -10.87 -18.19 17.56
N ILE A 55 -10.61 -19.36 16.95
CA ILE A 55 -9.41 -20.16 17.20
C ILE A 55 -8.13 -19.39 16.83
N ALA A 56 -8.09 -18.80 15.63
CA ALA A 56 -6.93 -18.05 15.15
C ALA A 56 -6.59 -16.89 16.09
N SER A 57 -7.58 -16.08 16.44
CA SER A 57 -7.40 -14.93 17.33
C SER A 57 -6.93 -15.34 18.73
N ALA A 58 -7.49 -16.42 19.29
CA ALA A 58 -7.15 -16.86 20.63
C ALA A 58 -5.77 -17.53 20.73
N PHE A 59 -5.36 -18.33 19.72
CA PHE A 59 -4.21 -19.24 19.86
C PHE A 59 -3.07 -19.06 18.83
N PHE A 60 -3.28 -18.35 17.71
CA PHE A 60 -2.31 -18.31 16.61
C PHE A 60 -1.87 -16.90 16.21
N ASP A 61 -2.77 -15.93 16.22
CA ASP A 61 -2.49 -14.55 15.80
C ASP A 61 -1.42 -13.90 16.68
N GLN A 62 -0.71 -12.92 16.12
CA GLN A 62 0.35 -12.17 16.81
C GLN A 62 1.50 -13.04 17.35
N GLY A 63 1.70 -14.22 16.76
CA GLY A 63 2.80 -15.11 17.17
C GLY A 63 2.53 -15.90 18.45
N LYS A 64 1.30 -15.89 18.99
CA LYS A 64 0.87 -16.66 20.17
C LYS A 64 1.20 -18.16 20.08
N PHE A 65 1.24 -18.68 18.85
CA PHE A 65 1.71 -20.04 18.62
C PHE A 65 3.12 -20.27 19.18
N TRP A 66 4.03 -19.30 18.99
CA TRP A 66 5.43 -19.36 19.42
C TRP A 66 5.67 -18.96 20.87
N GLU A 67 4.66 -18.43 21.56
CA GLU A 67 4.71 -18.18 23.01
C GLU A 67 4.66 -19.48 23.82
N ARG A 68 4.26 -20.58 23.19
CA ARG A 68 4.23 -21.93 23.78
C ARG A 68 5.59 -22.59 23.64
N GLU A 69 5.95 -23.41 24.62
CA GLU A 69 7.11 -24.30 24.52
C GLU A 69 6.78 -25.46 23.56
N TRP A 70 7.55 -25.56 22.46
CA TRP A 70 7.44 -26.64 21.48
C TRP A 70 8.73 -27.44 21.42
N ASP A 71 8.56 -28.76 21.45
CA ASP A 71 9.63 -29.69 21.10
C ASP A 71 9.63 -29.85 19.59
N LEU A 72 10.53 -29.13 18.94
CA LEU A 72 10.68 -29.19 17.49
C LEU A 72 11.54 -30.40 17.11
N TYR A 73 11.14 -31.11 16.06
CA TYR A 73 11.90 -32.18 15.46
C TYR A 73 12.17 -31.83 14.00
N TYR A 74 13.24 -32.37 13.43
CA TYR A 74 13.55 -32.22 12.01
C TYR A 74 13.93 -33.57 11.40
N VAL A 75 13.65 -33.73 10.12
CA VAL A 75 14.10 -34.89 9.35
C VAL A 75 14.56 -34.43 7.97
N TRP A 76 15.73 -34.92 7.56
CA TRP A 76 16.27 -34.71 6.23
C TRP A 76 15.76 -35.83 5.32
N ASP A 77 15.50 -35.50 4.05
CA ASP A 77 15.38 -36.55 3.04
C ASP A 77 16.73 -37.30 2.93
N LEU A 78 16.68 -38.59 2.59
CA LEU A 78 17.88 -39.40 2.41
C LEU A 78 18.51 -39.18 1.03
N ASP A 79 17.71 -38.76 0.03
CA ASP A 79 18.15 -38.51 -1.34
C ASP A 79 18.41 -37.01 -1.61
N ASP A 80 17.64 -36.11 -0.98
CA ASP A 80 17.74 -34.65 -1.17
C ASP A 80 17.88 -33.87 0.14
N HIS A 81 19.10 -33.46 0.47
CA HIS A 81 19.39 -32.68 1.68
C HIS A 81 19.16 -31.16 1.51
N SER A 82 18.38 -30.71 0.53
CA SER A 82 18.17 -29.27 0.28
C SER A 82 17.34 -28.57 1.35
N LYS A 83 16.36 -29.26 1.96
CA LYS A 83 15.49 -28.67 3.00
C LYS A 83 14.91 -29.72 3.96
N PRO A 84 15.06 -29.54 5.29
CA PRO A 84 14.50 -30.48 6.26
C PRO A 84 13.00 -30.21 6.48
N LEU A 85 12.25 -31.28 6.77
CA LEU A 85 10.90 -31.16 7.33
C LEU A 85 11.00 -30.86 8.82
N ILE A 86 10.34 -29.80 9.27
CA ILE A 86 10.21 -29.48 10.70
C ILE A 86 8.86 -30.00 11.20
N LEU A 87 8.88 -30.67 12.34
CA LEU A 87 7.78 -31.46 12.90
C LEU A 87 7.63 -31.14 14.39
N ILE A 88 6.45 -31.41 14.92
CA ILE A 88 6.15 -31.46 16.36
C ILE A 88 5.50 -32.81 16.66
N SER A 89 5.54 -33.25 17.91
CA SER A 89 4.92 -34.53 18.27
C SER A 89 3.38 -34.46 18.21
N GLU A 90 2.73 -35.58 17.88
CA GLU A 90 1.27 -35.67 17.90
C GLU A 90 0.71 -35.32 19.29
N ALA A 91 1.39 -35.72 20.36
CA ALA A 91 0.97 -35.45 21.74
C ALA A 91 0.86 -33.93 22.03
N GLN A 92 1.80 -33.13 21.51
CA GLN A 92 1.77 -31.68 21.66
C GLN A 92 0.60 -31.06 20.89
N VAL A 93 0.28 -31.58 19.71
CA VAL A 93 -0.91 -31.17 18.94
C VAL A 93 -2.20 -31.52 19.68
N GLN A 94 -2.31 -32.72 20.23
CA GLN A 94 -3.49 -33.14 21.00
C GLN A 94 -3.70 -32.28 22.25
N THR A 95 -2.61 -31.88 22.91
CA THR A 95 -2.65 -30.97 24.07
C THR A 95 -3.20 -29.60 23.65
N LEU A 96 -2.70 -29.04 22.54
CA LEU A 96 -3.22 -27.80 21.98
C LEU A 96 -4.72 -27.90 21.62
N LEU A 97 -5.14 -29.00 20.98
CA LEU A 97 -6.55 -29.21 20.64
C LEU A 97 -7.44 -29.30 21.89
N ALA A 98 -6.97 -29.96 22.96
CA ALA A 98 -7.69 -30.04 24.22
C ALA A 98 -7.87 -28.65 24.86
N GLU A 99 -6.85 -27.80 24.83
CA GLU A 99 -6.93 -26.42 25.32
C GLU A 99 -7.91 -25.58 24.50
N ILE A 100 -7.85 -25.66 23.16
CA ILE A 100 -8.79 -24.98 22.27
C ILE A 100 -10.22 -25.43 22.57
N ASN A 101 -10.45 -26.74 22.68
CA ASN A 101 -11.75 -27.31 23.01
C ASN A 101 -12.26 -26.81 24.37
N ASN A 102 -11.39 -26.74 25.37
CA ASN A 102 -11.74 -26.24 26.69
C ASN A 102 -12.07 -24.74 26.70
N HIS A 103 -11.32 -23.95 25.94
CA HIS A 103 -11.46 -22.49 25.86
C HIS A 103 -12.71 -22.08 25.07
N LEU A 104 -12.89 -22.65 23.88
CA LEU A 104 -13.97 -22.29 22.95
C LEU A 104 -15.18 -23.22 23.01
N LYS A 105 -15.17 -24.22 23.91
CA LYS A 105 -16.24 -25.24 24.06
C LYS A 105 -16.49 -26.01 22.75
N LEU A 106 -15.40 -26.37 22.07
CA LEU A 106 -15.41 -27.14 20.83
C LEU A 106 -15.06 -28.63 21.08
N SER A 107 -15.16 -29.44 20.02
CA SER A 107 -14.83 -30.87 20.04
C SER A 107 -13.92 -31.27 18.88
N LEU A 108 -12.86 -30.49 18.67
CA LEU A 108 -11.82 -30.71 17.66
C LEU A 108 -11.02 -31.98 17.96
N ARG A 109 -10.72 -32.75 16.91
CA ARG A 109 -9.86 -33.94 16.96
C ARG A 109 -9.20 -34.15 15.60
N ILE A 110 -8.02 -34.78 15.60
CA ILE A 110 -7.39 -35.25 14.37
C ILE A 110 -8.24 -36.39 13.80
N THR A 111 -8.74 -36.25 12.57
CA THR A 111 -9.59 -37.27 11.92
C THR A 111 -8.75 -38.33 11.21
N ASP A 112 -9.32 -39.51 10.98
CA ASP A 112 -8.64 -40.59 10.24
C ASP A 112 -8.30 -40.17 8.80
N GLN A 113 -9.15 -39.33 8.18
CA GLN A 113 -8.85 -38.73 6.89
C GLN A 113 -7.60 -37.84 6.96
N GLN A 114 -7.50 -36.97 7.96
CA GLN A 114 -6.31 -36.11 8.12
C GLN A 114 -5.03 -36.93 8.37
N ARG A 115 -5.13 -38.08 9.06
CA ARG A 115 -4.01 -39.01 9.20
C ARG A 115 -3.63 -39.64 7.86
N GLY A 116 -4.61 -40.00 7.04
CA GLY A 116 -4.40 -40.48 5.66
C GLY A 116 -3.80 -39.43 4.73
N ASP A 117 -4.10 -38.14 4.97
CA ASP A 117 -3.59 -37.00 4.18
C ASP A 117 -2.19 -36.52 4.64
N ALA A 118 -1.42 -37.38 5.32
CA ALA A 118 -0.08 -37.08 5.85
C ALA A 118 0.00 -35.90 6.83
N LEU A 119 -1.09 -35.55 7.55
CA LEU A 119 -1.01 -34.58 8.66
C LEU A 119 -0.22 -35.15 9.84
N VAL A 120 -0.27 -36.47 10.02
CA VAL A 120 0.47 -37.20 11.06
C VAL A 120 1.25 -38.33 10.39
N SER A 121 2.57 -38.20 10.35
CA SER A 121 3.46 -39.18 9.72
C SER A 121 4.07 -40.11 10.78
N ARG A 122 4.09 -41.41 10.50
CA ARG A 122 4.77 -42.42 11.33
C ARG A 122 6.06 -42.85 10.66
N PHE A 123 7.18 -42.44 11.24
CA PHE A 123 8.49 -42.73 10.68
C PHE A 123 8.92 -44.18 10.96
N PRO A 124 9.65 -44.82 10.03
CA PRO A 124 10.20 -46.16 10.24
C PRO A 124 11.09 -46.24 11.48
N ASP A 125 11.17 -47.44 12.07
CA ASP A 125 12.04 -47.71 13.21
C ASP A 125 13.51 -47.84 12.80
N HIS A 126 14.11 -46.72 12.38
CA HIS A 126 15.49 -46.70 11.93
C HIS A 126 16.20 -45.38 12.33
N PRO A 127 17.41 -45.41 12.90
CA PRO A 127 18.12 -44.21 13.38
C PRO A 127 18.32 -43.11 12.32
N ARG A 128 18.44 -43.50 11.05
CA ARG A 128 18.56 -42.56 9.90
C ARG A 128 17.23 -42.02 9.37
N CYS A 129 16.11 -42.66 9.68
CA CYS A 129 14.79 -42.31 9.15
C CYS A 129 13.91 -41.60 10.21
N ARG A 130 14.34 -41.58 11.47
CA ARG A 130 13.58 -40.98 12.58
C ARG A 130 13.84 -39.48 12.68
N PRO A 131 12.81 -38.67 12.98
CA PRO A 131 12.98 -37.25 13.27
C PRO A 131 13.90 -37.03 14.46
N ARG A 132 14.77 -36.03 14.34
CA ARG A 132 15.75 -35.63 15.36
C ARG A 132 15.27 -34.39 16.07
N TYR A 133 15.47 -34.34 17.38
CA TYR A 133 15.08 -33.20 18.19
C TYR A 133 15.96 -31.97 17.86
N LEU A 134 15.34 -30.79 17.73
CA LEU A 134 15.94 -29.54 17.27
C LEU A 134 16.36 -28.61 18.44
N GLY A 135 16.28 -29.07 19.70
CA GLY A 135 16.37 -28.21 20.89
C GLY A 135 17.29 -28.66 22.03
N HIS A 136 18.59 -28.84 21.79
CA HIS A 136 19.79 -28.73 22.67
C HIS A 136 20.99 -29.04 21.74
N PRO A 137 22.15 -28.35 21.81
CA PRO A 137 23.29 -28.67 20.94
C PRO A 137 23.90 -30.01 21.37
N GLY A 138 23.39 -31.10 20.81
CA GLY A 138 24.11 -32.36 20.73
C GLY A 138 25.11 -32.24 19.59
N PHE A 139 26.33 -31.77 19.88
CA PHE A 139 27.48 -32.19 19.08
C PHE A 139 27.40 -33.72 18.99
N ARG A 140 27.30 -34.29 17.78
CA ARG A 140 27.67 -35.71 17.61
C ARG A 140 29.08 -35.83 18.21
N GLY A 141 29.24 -36.68 19.22
CA GLY A 141 30.55 -36.93 19.78
C GLY A 141 31.49 -37.39 18.66
N VAL A 142 32.66 -36.78 18.55
CA VAL A 142 33.69 -37.26 17.61
C VAL A 142 33.95 -38.73 17.94
N GLY A 143 33.54 -39.65 17.05
CA GLY A 143 33.68 -41.10 17.24
C GLY A 143 32.37 -41.91 17.45
N GLU A 144 31.18 -41.32 17.31
CA GLU A 144 29.95 -42.11 17.21
C GLU A 144 29.96 -42.98 15.93
N PRO A 145 29.65 -44.29 16.03
CA PRO A 145 29.60 -45.17 14.86
C PRO A 145 28.52 -44.67 13.88
N GLU A 146 28.80 -44.73 12.57
CA GLU A 146 27.79 -44.43 11.57
C GLU A 146 26.59 -45.37 11.73
N ASP A 147 25.40 -44.77 11.77
CA ASP A 147 24.16 -45.53 11.81
C ASP A 147 24.12 -46.47 10.59
N PRO A 148 23.74 -47.75 10.77
CA PRO A 148 23.68 -48.71 9.66
C PRO A 148 22.78 -48.18 8.55
N ALA A 149 23.04 -48.60 7.31
CA ALA A 149 22.13 -48.28 6.21
C ALA A 149 20.77 -48.96 6.50
N PRO A 150 19.65 -48.24 6.31
CA PRO A 150 18.33 -48.88 6.41
C PRO A 150 18.23 -50.01 5.39
N ASP A 151 17.48 -51.07 5.75
CA ASP A 151 17.11 -52.09 4.78
C ASP A 151 16.26 -51.48 3.65
N GLU A 152 16.27 -52.14 2.49
CA GLU A 152 15.61 -51.66 1.27
C GLU A 152 14.13 -51.31 1.50
N HIS A 153 13.42 -52.13 2.28
CA HIS A 153 12.01 -51.89 2.60
C HIS A 153 11.81 -50.67 3.50
N SER A 154 12.62 -50.50 4.56
CA SER A 154 12.59 -49.30 5.42
C SER A 154 12.98 -48.03 4.68
N PHE A 155 13.90 -48.13 3.71
CA PHE A 155 14.33 -47.03 2.87
C PHE A 155 13.23 -46.60 1.89
N GLU A 156 12.59 -47.54 1.20
CA GLU A 156 11.44 -47.26 0.33
C GLU A 156 10.25 -46.66 1.09
N ALA A 157 9.94 -47.21 2.27
CA ALA A 157 8.88 -46.69 3.13
C ALA A 157 9.16 -45.25 3.56
N PHE A 158 10.41 -44.93 3.90
CA PHE A 158 10.81 -43.57 4.24
C PHE A 158 10.73 -42.61 3.04
N ARG A 159 11.22 -43.03 1.87
CA ARG A 159 11.14 -42.23 0.64
C ARG A 159 9.70 -41.92 0.25
N GLN A 160 8.82 -42.91 0.33
CA GLN A 160 7.39 -42.72 0.06
C GLN A 160 6.76 -41.73 1.06
N LEU A 161 7.06 -41.86 2.36
CA LEU A 161 6.58 -40.94 3.39
C LEU A 161 7.05 -39.49 3.16
N MET A 162 8.32 -39.29 2.81
CA MET A 162 8.87 -37.96 2.50
C MET A 162 8.19 -37.35 1.28
N LYS A 163 8.00 -38.15 0.22
CA LYS A 163 7.31 -37.74 -1.00
C LYS A 163 5.86 -37.31 -0.72
N GLU A 164 5.08 -38.14 -0.01
CA GLU A 164 3.69 -37.84 0.35
C GLU A 164 3.58 -36.56 1.21
N SER A 165 4.49 -36.40 2.18
CA SER A 165 4.53 -35.22 3.05
C SER A 165 4.82 -33.94 2.25
N LEU A 166 5.72 -33.99 1.26
CA LEU A 166 6.04 -32.86 0.39
C LEU A 166 4.90 -32.56 -0.60
N GLU A 167 4.25 -33.59 -1.16
CA GLU A 167 3.09 -33.46 -2.03
C GLU A 167 1.90 -32.82 -1.30
N ALA A 168 1.63 -33.21 -0.05
CA ALA A 168 0.62 -32.59 0.79
C ALA A 168 0.89 -31.09 1.02
N GLN A 169 2.15 -30.70 1.27
CA GLN A 169 2.55 -29.29 1.37
C GLN A 169 2.37 -28.52 0.04
N LYS A 170 2.70 -29.14 -1.11
CA LYS A 170 2.50 -28.56 -2.45
C LYS A 170 1.01 -28.42 -2.81
N ALA A 171 0.17 -29.40 -2.45
CA ALA A 171 -1.27 -29.33 -2.67
C ALA A 171 -1.92 -28.18 -1.88
N LYS A 172 -1.51 -28.00 -0.61
CA LYS A 172 -1.94 -26.88 0.23
C LYS A 172 -1.56 -25.52 -0.36
N SER A 173 -0.34 -25.38 -0.90
CA SER A 173 0.10 -24.12 -1.53
C SER A 173 -0.65 -23.82 -2.84
N LYS A 174 -0.94 -24.83 -3.66
CA LYS A 174 -1.76 -24.70 -4.87
C LYS A 174 -3.20 -24.28 -4.54
N ALA A 175 -3.82 -24.92 -3.54
CA ALA A 175 -5.16 -24.57 -3.07
C ALA A 175 -5.21 -23.13 -2.53
N ALA A 176 -4.22 -22.72 -1.74
CA ALA A 176 -4.10 -21.34 -1.26
C ALA A 176 -3.97 -20.32 -2.41
N ARG A 177 -3.18 -20.64 -3.44
CA ARG A 177 -3.03 -19.79 -4.64
C ARG A 177 -4.35 -19.66 -5.41
N ALA A 178 -5.09 -20.76 -5.58
CA ALA A 178 -6.41 -20.75 -6.21
C ALA A 178 -7.42 -19.91 -5.42
N LYS A 179 -7.48 -20.07 -4.08
CA LYS A 179 -8.33 -19.25 -3.21
C LYS A 179 -7.98 -17.76 -3.31
N LYS A 180 -6.69 -17.42 -3.31
CA LYS A 180 -6.22 -16.02 -3.50
C LYS A 180 -6.62 -15.46 -4.87
N GLN A 181 -6.53 -16.27 -5.92
CA GLN A 181 -6.97 -15.87 -7.26
C GLN A 181 -8.48 -15.60 -7.31
N GLN A 182 -9.30 -16.48 -6.72
CA GLN A 182 -10.74 -16.32 -6.65
C GLN A 182 -11.13 -15.07 -5.85
N ALA A 183 -10.50 -14.84 -4.69
CA ALA A 183 -10.72 -13.64 -3.88
C ALA A 183 -10.38 -12.36 -4.68
N ARG A 184 -9.30 -12.36 -5.46
CA ARG A 184 -8.93 -11.23 -6.33
C ARG A 184 -10.01 -10.95 -7.39
N LEU A 185 -10.56 -11.99 -8.02
CA LEU A 185 -11.61 -11.85 -9.03
C LEU A 185 -12.91 -11.30 -8.43
N LEU A 186 -13.31 -11.79 -7.25
CA LEU A 186 -14.48 -11.28 -6.53
C LEU A 186 -14.31 -9.81 -6.14
N LYS A 187 -13.13 -9.45 -5.62
CA LYS A 187 -12.79 -8.06 -5.27
C LYS A 187 -12.84 -7.15 -6.50
N GLN A 188 -12.26 -7.57 -7.62
CA GLN A 188 -12.30 -6.83 -8.88
C GLN A 188 -13.74 -6.65 -9.39
N LYS A 189 -14.58 -7.69 -9.30
CA LYS A 189 -16.00 -7.59 -9.65
C LYS A 189 -16.70 -6.57 -8.76
N SER A 190 -16.47 -6.58 -7.45
CA SER A 190 -17.08 -5.62 -6.52
C SER A 190 -16.71 -4.17 -6.88
N PHE A 191 -15.47 -3.91 -7.27
CA PHE A 191 -15.01 -2.58 -7.69
C PHE A 191 -15.69 -2.11 -8.98
N VAL A 192 -15.88 -3.02 -9.94
CA VAL A 192 -16.65 -2.73 -11.15
C VAL A 192 -18.10 -2.40 -10.80
N ASP A 193 -18.71 -3.13 -9.87
CA ASP A 193 -20.10 -2.90 -9.47
C ASP A 193 -20.26 -1.58 -8.70
N GLN A 194 -19.30 -1.22 -7.83
CA GLN A 194 -19.22 0.09 -7.16
C GLN A 194 -19.11 1.23 -8.16
N PHE A 195 -18.23 1.10 -9.16
CA PHE A 195 -18.08 2.11 -10.19
C PHE A 195 -19.38 2.32 -10.98
N LYS A 196 -20.06 1.22 -11.35
CA LYS A 196 -21.38 1.29 -12.00
C LYS A 196 -22.46 1.92 -11.10
N ARG A 197 -22.46 1.63 -9.79
CA ARG A 197 -23.37 2.26 -8.82
C ARG A 197 -23.14 3.76 -8.70
N THR A 198 -21.88 4.18 -8.63
CA THR A 198 -21.50 5.61 -8.62
C THR A 198 -22.12 6.35 -9.81
N GLN A 199 -22.06 5.75 -11.00
CA GLN A 199 -22.70 6.32 -12.19
C GLN A 199 -24.23 6.37 -12.10
N ARG A 200 -24.87 5.40 -11.45
CA ARG A 200 -26.33 5.43 -11.20
C ARG A 200 -26.71 6.52 -10.21
N TYR A 201 -25.94 6.68 -9.14
CA TYR A 201 -26.13 7.77 -8.18
C TYR A 201 -26.06 9.14 -8.85
N LEU A 202 -25.22 9.28 -9.88
CA LEU A 202 -25.07 10.50 -10.69
C LEU A 202 -26.01 10.59 -11.90
N GLY A 203 -26.94 9.64 -12.09
CA GLY A 203 -27.86 9.64 -13.25
C GLY A 203 -27.19 9.37 -14.61
N LEU A 204 -25.94 8.90 -14.63
CA LEU A 204 -25.15 8.60 -15.84
C LEU A 204 -25.32 7.16 -16.35
N ARG A 205 -26.10 6.36 -15.62
CA ARG A 205 -26.39 4.96 -15.93
C ARG A 205 -27.80 4.59 -15.46
N PRO A 206 -28.56 3.79 -16.23
CA PRO A 206 -29.88 3.34 -15.78
C PRO A 206 -29.77 2.40 -14.57
N SER A 207 -30.80 2.41 -13.72
CA SER A 207 -30.99 1.37 -12.70
C SER A 207 -31.30 0.02 -13.34
N ALA A 208 -31.10 -1.09 -12.61
CA ALA A 208 -31.45 -2.43 -13.08
C ALA A 208 -32.91 -2.52 -13.54
N ASP A 209 -33.84 -1.90 -12.80
CA ASP A 209 -35.27 -1.89 -13.13
C ASP A 209 -35.57 -1.10 -14.42
N ALA A 210 -34.76 -0.08 -14.73
CA ALA A 210 -34.85 0.68 -15.97
C ALA A 210 -34.12 -0.03 -17.12
N ALA A 211 -33.04 -0.75 -16.83
CA ALA A 211 -32.24 -1.48 -17.81
C ALA A 211 -33.00 -2.67 -18.41
N VAL A 212 -33.93 -3.32 -17.67
CA VAL A 212 -34.80 -4.37 -18.21
C VAL A 212 -35.70 -3.86 -19.35
N ARG A 213 -35.99 -2.56 -19.41
CA ARG A 213 -36.76 -1.94 -20.50
C ARG A 213 -35.92 -1.58 -21.72
N VAL A 214 -34.59 -1.55 -21.58
CA VAL A 214 -33.65 -1.25 -22.65
C VAL A 214 -33.11 -2.60 -23.16
N THR A 215 -33.55 -3.03 -24.35
CA THR A 215 -33.17 -4.31 -25.00
C THR A 215 -31.70 -4.42 -25.39
N GLU A 216 -30.83 -3.51 -24.93
CA GLU A 216 -29.43 -3.41 -25.33
C GLU A 216 -28.48 -3.91 -24.24
N LEU A 217 -27.42 -4.62 -24.65
CA LEU A 217 -26.39 -5.20 -23.78
C LEU A 217 -25.55 -4.14 -23.03
N GLN A 218 -25.54 -2.89 -23.50
CA GLN A 218 -24.81 -1.77 -22.89
C GLN A 218 -25.64 -0.48 -22.91
N PRO A 219 -25.59 0.35 -21.85
CA PRO A 219 -26.25 1.64 -21.88
C PRO A 219 -25.58 2.60 -22.88
N PRO A 220 -26.33 3.52 -23.51
CA PRO A 220 -25.79 4.45 -24.49
C PRO A 220 -24.81 5.45 -23.86
N ALA A 221 -24.06 6.14 -24.72
CA ALA A 221 -23.26 7.30 -24.35
C ALA A 221 -24.14 8.46 -23.86
N VAL A 222 -23.61 9.27 -22.97
CA VAL A 222 -24.29 10.45 -22.41
C VAL A 222 -23.63 11.72 -22.93
N ASP A 223 -24.40 12.61 -23.56
CA ASP A 223 -23.92 13.94 -23.94
C ASP A 223 -23.72 14.80 -22.69
N PRO A 224 -22.47 15.21 -22.36
CA PRO A 224 -22.22 16.00 -21.16
C PRO A 224 -22.80 17.41 -21.22
N LEU A 225 -23.21 17.90 -22.39
CA LEU A 225 -23.81 19.23 -22.55
C LEU A 225 -25.32 19.24 -22.28
N GLN A 226 -25.92 18.07 -22.04
CA GLN A 226 -27.33 17.93 -21.72
C GLN A 226 -27.52 17.45 -20.27
N SER A 227 -28.71 17.70 -19.72
CA SER A 227 -29.08 17.10 -18.43
C SER A 227 -29.00 15.58 -18.52
N VAL A 228 -28.59 14.94 -17.43
CA VAL A 228 -28.45 13.49 -17.42
C VAL A 228 -29.79 12.79 -17.68
N PRO A 229 -29.80 11.72 -18.50
CA PRO A 229 -31.04 11.12 -18.98
C PRO A 229 -31.71 10.18 -17.98
N PHE A 230 -31.00 9.79 -16.91
CA PHE A 230 -31.50 8.87 -15.90
C PHE A 230 -31.69 9.58 -14.55
N ALA A 231 -32.66 9.11 -13.78
CA ALA A 231 -32.86 9.60 -12.42
C ALA A 231 -31.65 9.27 -11.53
N PHE A 232 -31.31 10.19 -10.62
CA PHE A 232 -30.28 9.99 -9.60
C PHE A 232 -30.73 8.88 -8.62
N ASP A 233 -30.06 7.73 -8.65
CA ASP A 233 -30.43 6.58 -7.83
C ASP A 233 -30.23 6.89 -6.33
N LYS A 234 -31.17 6.43 -5.49
CA LYS A 234 -31.18 6.60 -4.02
C LYS A 234 -31.08 8.03 -3.46
N SER A 235 -31.04 9.09 -4.29
CA SER A 235 -30.94 10.50 -3.84
C SER A 235 -29.86 10.72 -2.77
N VAL A 236 -28.62 10.37 -3.12
CA VAL A 236 -27.49 10.34 -2.17
C VAL A 236 -26.81 11.70 -1.98
N VAL A 237 -26.08 11.83 -0.88
CA VAL A 237 -25.07 12.88 -0.66
C VAL A 237 -23.70 12.20 -0.59
N PHE A 238 -22.78 12.62 -1.45
CA PHE A 238 -21.38 12.22 -1.33
C PHE A 238 -20.74 13.08 -0.24
N VAL A 239 -20.06 12.44 0.71
CA VAL A 239 -19.27 13.10 1.76
C VAL A 239 -17.85 12.60 1.62
N CYS A 240 -17.01 13.40 0.98
CA CYS A 240 -15.60 13.15 0.83
C CYS A 240 -14.84 13.64 2.04
N VAL A 241 -13.93 12.82 2.57
CA VAL A 241 -13.03 13.21 3.66
C VAL A 241 -11.60 12.91 3.26
N ASP A 242 -10.71 13.83 3.61
CA ASP A 242 -9.26 13.66 3.55
C ASP A 242 -8.69 14.13 4.90
N VAL A 243 -7.71 13.41 5.44
CA VAL A 243 -7.12 13.70 6.75
C VAL A 243 -5.61 13.77 6.69
N GLU A 244 -5.05 14.90 7.11
CA GLU A 244 -3.61 15.07 7.25
C GLU A 244 -3.17 14.79 8.68
N SER A 245 -2.04 14.10 8.81
CA SER A 245 -1.41 13.78 10.09
C SER A 245 0.07 14.19 10.09
N TYR A 246 0.63 14.35 11.29
CA TYR A 246 2.04 14.71 11.41
C TYR A 246 2.95 13.56 10.99
N GLU A 247 3.87 13.81 10.05
CA GLU A 247 4.72 12.81 9.40
C GLU A 247 5.67 12.05 10.35
N ARG A 248 5.94 12.61 11.54
CA ARG A 248 6.76 11.96 12.58
C ARG A 248 5.94 11.32 13.71
N ALA A 249 4.62 11.51 13.70
CA ALA A 249 3.71 10.93 14.68
C ALA A 249 2.28 10.88 14.10
N HIS A 250 1.98 9.84 13.30
CA HIS A 250 0.73 9.71 12.54
C HIS A 250 -0.57 9.72 13.38
N HIS A 251 -0.48 9.48 14.70
CA HIS A 251 -1.63 9.62 15.60
C HIS A 251 -2.01 11.09 15.89
N LYS A 252 -1.16 12.05 15.51
CA LYS A 252 -1.42 13.49 15.67
C LYS A 252 -2.03 14.05 14.39
N ILE A 253 -3.35 14.11 14.36
CA ILE A 253 -4.12 14.68 13.25
C ILE A 253 -3.95 16.20 13.23
N THR A 254 -3.52 16.76 12.10
CA THR A 254 -3.27 18.20 11.94
C THR A 254 -4.41 18.91 11.23
N GLU A 255 -5.01 18.27 10.21
CA GLU A 255 -6.04 18.86 9.37
C GLU A 255 -7.11 17.84 9.01
N VAL A 256 -8.36 18.30 8.84
CA VAL A 256 -9.45 17.49 8.27
C VAL A 256 -10.14 18.29 7.18
N GLY A 257 -10.16 17.74 5.98
CA GLY A 257 -10.90 18.26 4.84
C GLY A 257 -12.20 17.50 4.64
N VAL A 258 -13.29 18.22 4.38
CA VAL A 258 -14.56 17.60 4.02
C VAL A 258 -15.13 18.30 2.80
N ALA A 259 -15.51 17.54 1.78
CA ALA A 259 -16.19 18.04 0.60
C ALA A 259 -17.48 17.26 0.36
N THR A 260 -18.61 17.96 0.28
CA THR A 260 -19.92 17.33 0.09
C THR A 260 -20.53 17.70 -1.26
N LEU A 261 -21.28 16.76 -1.83
CA LEU A 261 -22.04 16.93 -3.07
C LEU A 261 -23.40 16.25 -2.94
N ASP A 262 -24.46 17.05 -2.91
CA ASP A 262 -25.84 16.55 -2.88
C ASP A 262 -26.34 16.36 -4.31
N THR A 263 -26.74 15.13 -4.66
CA THR A 263 -27.28 14.82 -5.99
C THR A 263 -28.57 15.58 -6.33
N ARG A 264 -29.31 16.07 -5.33
CA ARG A 264 -30.50 16.90 -5.57
C ARG A 264 -30.17 18.25 -6.21
N ASP A 265 -29.00 18.81 -5.92
CA ASP A 265 -28.55 20.09 -6.47
C ASP A 265 -28.15 19.97 -7.95
N LEU A 266 -27.98 18.74 -8.45
CA LEU A 266 -27.54 18.46 -9.82
C LEU A 266 -28.71 18.28 -10.79
N ALA A 267 -29.94 18.19 -10.27
CA ALA A 267 -31.13 17.92 -11.07
C ALA A 267 -31.37 19.03 -12.11
N GLY A 268 -31.50 18.64 -13.38
CA GLY A 268 -31.70 19.56 -14.50
C GLY A 268 -30.47 20.39 -14.89
N VAL A 269 -29.31 20.14 -14.27
CA VAL A 269 -28.06 20.81 -14.61
C VAL A 269 -27.21 19.87 -15.47
N PRO A 270 -26.77 20.29 -16.66
CA PRO A 270 -25.81 19.52 -17.45
C PRO A 270 -24.48 19.32 -16.68
N PRO A 271 -23.88 18.12 -16.70
CA PRO A 271 -22.62 17.88 -16.03
C PRO A 271 -21.46 18.68 -16.63
N GLY A 272 -21.51 19.01 -17.92
CA GLY A 272 -20.38 19.59 -18.67
C GLY A 272 -19.24 18.59 -18.88
N PRO A 273 -18.25 18.92 -19.72
CA PRO A 273 -17.07 18.09 -19.92
C PRO A 273 -16.42 17.74 -18.58
N ASP A 274 -16.17 16.44 -18.35
CA ASP A 274 -15.56 15.93 -17.10
C ASP A 274 -16.20 16.45 -15.81
N GLY A 275 -17.51 16.71 -15.85
CA GLY A 275 -18.30 17.15 -14.70
C GLY A 275 -18.09 18.61 -14.30
N GLU A 276 -17.46 19.45 -15.13
CA GLU A 276 -17.19 20.87 -14.86
C GLU A 276 -18.42 21.65 -14.36
N GLY A 277 -19.58 21.46 -15.01
CA GLY A 277 -20.83 22.15 -14.69
C GLY A 277 -21.40 21.81 -13.30
N TRP A 278 -20.97 20.68 -12.72
CA TRP A 278 -21.38 20.23 -11.38
C TRP A 278 -20.40 20.61 -10.28
N ARG A 279 -19.15 20.98 -10.59
CA ARG A 279 -18.10 21.28 -9.58
C ARG A 279 -18.49 22.42 -8.65
N ARG A 280 -19.28 23.38 -9.14
CA ARG A 280 -19.80 24.53 -8.36
C ARG A 280 -20.77 24.17 -7.23
N PHE A 281 -21.33 22.95 -7.23
CA PHE A 281 -22.22 22.47 -6.17
C PHE A 281 -21.46 21.73 -5.05
N ILE A 282 -20.14 21.59 -5.19
CA ILE A 282 -19.30 21.02 -4.14
C ILE A 282 -19.21 22.04 -3.00
N ARG A 283 -19.56 21.61 -1.79
CA ARG A 283 -19.41 22.41 -0.57
C ARG A 283 -18.21 21.91 0.20
N ALA A 284 -17.34 22.80 0.64
CA ALA A 284 -16.07 22.42 1.27
C ALA A 284 -15.93 22.99 2.68
N ARG A 285 -15.34 22.20 3.56
CA ARG A 285 -14.93 22.58 4.91
C ARG A 285 -13.50 22.13 5.10
N HIS A 286 -12.73 22.97 5.79
CA HIS A 286 -11.36 22.67 6.14
C HIS A 286 -11.14 23.03 7.61
N PHE A 287 -10.73 22.05 8.41
CA PHE A 287 -10.54 22.17 9.84
C PHE A 287 -9.06 22.00 10.18
N LEU A 288 -8.49 22.99 10.86
CA LEU A 288 -7.15 22.91 11.46
C LEU A 288 -7.28 22.55 12.93
N ILE A 289 -6.60 21.51 13.37
CA ILE A 289 -6.61 21.08 14.77
C ILE A 289 -5.72 22.02 15.58
N LYS A 290 -6.32 22.84 16.45
CA LYS A 290 -5.66 23.92 17.20
C LYS A 290 -4.42 23.45 17.96
N GLU A 291 -4.52 22.31 18.63
CA GLU A 291 -3.47 21.73 19.45
C GLU A 291 -2.28 21.25 18.61
N HIS A 292 -2.52 20.87 17.36
CA HIS A 292 -1.51 20.36 16.43
C HIS A 292 -1.15 21.34 15.31
N ALA A 293 -1.73 22.54 15.29
CA ALA A 293 -1.52 23.54 14.22
C ALA A 293 -0.06 24.02 14.08
N HIS A 294 0.77 23.77 15.09
CA HIS A 294 2.21 24.06 15.07
C HIS A 294 3.04 22.94 14.40
N LEU A 295 2.43 21.78 14.13
CA LEU A 295 3.06 20.64 13.46
C LEU A 295 2.75 20.75 11.96
N VAL A 296 3.75 21.11 11.16
CA VAL A 296 3.64 21.24 9.71
C VAL A 296 4.62 20.29 9.06
N ASN A 297 4.11 19.41 8.19
CA ASN A 297 4.94 18.45 7.45
C ASN A 297 5.88 19.18 6.49
N SER A 298 7.15 18.79 6.48
CA SER A 298 8.18 19.37 5.63
C SER A 298 9.31 18.42 5.24
N ASP A 299 9.49 17.32 5.96
CA ASP A 299 10.63 16.43 5.80
C ASP A 299 10.47 15.47 4.62
N PHE A 300 9.26 14.93 4.42
CA PHE A 300 8.96 14.03 3.28
C PHE A 300 8.07 14.71 2.25
N ILE A 301 7.04 15.40 2.73
CA ILE A 301 6.04 16.07 1.91
C ILE A 301 5.74 17.43 2.54
N ARG A 302 5.80 18.49 1.73
CA ARG A 302 5.56 19.85 2.21
C ARG A 302 4.06 20.12 2.32
N GLY A 303 3.56 20.22 3.56
CA GLY A 303 2.17 20.57 3.85
C GLY A 303 1.84 22.04 3.52
N CYS A 304 0.57 22.30 3.21
CA CYS A 304 0.04 23.63 2.88
C CYS A 304 -1.19 24.04 3.73
N PRO A 305 -1.17 23.95 5.08
CA PRO A 305 -2.35 24.09 5.95
C PRO A 305 -3.15 25.39 5.80
N HIS A 306 -2.47 26.47 5.39
CA HIS A 306 -3.05 27.80 5.30
C HIS A 306 -3.50 28.18 3.88
N GLN A 307 -3.38 27.27 2.91
CA GLN A 307 -3.69 27.54 1.51
C GLN A 307 -4.95 26.81 1.03
N PHE A 308 -6.03 26.94 1.79
CA PHE A 308 -7.34 26.39 1.41
C PHE A 308 -7.99 27.28 0.34
N HIS A 309 -8.27 26.70 -0.82
CA HIS A 309 -8.75 27.45 -2.00
C HIS A 309 -10.27 27.53 -2.12
N PHE A 310 -11.00 26.69 -1.38
CA PHE A 310 -12.45 26.54 -1.51
C PHE A 310 -13.24 27.16 -0.34
N GLY A 311 -12.63 28.10 0.38
CA GLY A 311 -13.27 28.81 1.48
C GLY A 311 -12.25 29.28 2.53
N LYS A 312 -12.67 29.29 3.80
CA LYS A 312 -11.82 29.65 4.95
C LYS A 312 -11.61 28.45 5.86
N SER A 313 -10.34 28.22 6.23
CA SER A 313 -9.97 27.22 7.24
C SER A 313 -10.55 27.62 8.61
N SER A 314 -11.18 26.67 9.29
CA SER A 314 -11.68 26.83 10.66
C SER A 314 -10.71 26.20 11.64
N ILE A 315 -10.25 26.96 12.63
CA ILE A 315 -9.43 26.39 13.72
C ILE A 315 -10.37 25.79 14.75
N VAL A 316 -10.23 24.49 15.01
CA VAL A 316 -11.08 23.73 15.95
C VAL A 316 -10.22 23.11 17.04
N ALA A 317 -10.71 23.05 18.27
CA ALA A 317 -10.04 22.29 19.32
C ALA A 317 -10.18 20.80 19.05
N LEU A 318 -9.14 20.01 19.35
CA LEU A 318 -9.08 18.57 19.12
C LEU A 318 -10.29 17.85 19.73
N LYS A 319 -10.69 18.24 20.95
CA LYS A 319 -11.87 17.68 21.64
C LYS A 319 -13.21 17.93 20.92
N ASP A 320 -13.30 19.01 20.15
CA ASP A 320 -14.53 19.45 19.48
C ASP A 320 -14.54 19.00 18.01
N ALA A 321 -13.39 18.60 17.46
CA ALA A 321 -13.21 18.20 16.07
C ALA A 321 -14.16 17.06 15.63
N PRO A 322 -14.40 15.99 16.42
CA PRO A 322 -15.39 14.96 16.07
C PRO A 322 -16.78 15.51 15.81
N THR A 323 -17.21 16.47 16.64
CA THR A 323 -18.54 17.10 16.50
C THR A 323 -18.62 17.95 15.24
N HIS A 324 -17.55 18.70 14.93
CA HIS A 324 -17.48 19.50 13.72
C HIS A 324 -17.48 18.65 12.44
N VAL A 325 -16.76 17.52 12.45
CA VAL A 325 -16.75 16.57 11.32
C VAL A 325 -18.11 15.91 11.19
N ALA A 326 -18.70 15.41 12.28
CA ALA A 326 -20.03 14.79 12.29
C ALA A 326 -21.12 15.70 11.72
N ALA A 327 -21.05 17.01 12.01
CA ALA A 327 -21.99 17.99 11.47
C ALA A 327 -21.96 18.08 9.92
N CYS A 328 -20.86 17.71 9.26
CA CYS A 328 -20.79 17.65 7.80
C CYS A 328 -21.54 16.45 7.20
N PHE A 329 -21.87 15.43 8.01
CA PHE A 329 -22.66 14.26 7.61
C PHE A 329 -24.17 14.44 7.82
N SER A 330 -24.60 15.63 8.25
CA SER A 330 -26.01 15.99 8.46
C SER A 330 -26.35 17.28 7.70
N PRO A 331 -27.62 17.54 7.34
CA PRO A 331 -28.02 18.81 6.74
C PRO A 331 -27.53 20.00 7.58
N PRO A 332 -26.96 21.06 6.97
CA PRO A 332 -26.89 21.36 5.54
C PRO A 332 -25.60 20.86 4.85
N PHE A 333 -25.04 19.74 5.31
CA PHE A 333 -23.88 19.03 4.75
C PHE A 333 -22.64 19.93 4.56
N GLY A 334 -22.25 20.66 5.61
CA GLY A 334 -21.04 21.49 5.58
C GLY A 334 -21.21 22.87 4.92
N THR A 335 -22.41 23.30 4.55
CA THR A 335 -22.68 24.67 4.08
C THR A 335 -22.18 25.71 5.10
N GLN A 336 -21.29 26.62 4.69
CA GLN A 336 -20.86 27.77 5.50
C GLN A 336 -21.94 28.86 5.44
N SER A 337 -22.38 29.35 6.60
CA SER A 337 -23.36 30.42 6.71
C SER A 337 -22.67 31.79 6.64
N ASP A 338 -22.24 32.18 5.44
CA ASP A 338 -21.50 33.43 5.21
C ASP A 338 -22.41 34.66 4.94
N GLY A 339 -23.68 34.63 5.36
CA GLY A 339 -24.57 35.78 5.28
C GLY A 339 -25.94 35.55 5.91
N ALA A 340 -26.35 36.45 6.80
CA ALA A 340 -27.63 36.42 7.50
C ALA A 340 -28.87 36.41 6.57
N GLU A 341 -28.72 36.83 5.31
CA GLU A 341 -29.82 36.88 4.31
C GLU A 341 -30.07 35.56 3.56
N ILE A 342 -29.07 34.67 3.47
CA ILE A 342 -29.25 33.32 2.87
C ILE A 342 -29.90 32.38 3.89
N ILE A 343 -29.65 32.63 5.18
CA ILE A 343 -30.15 31.84 6.30
C ILE A 343 -31.69 31.85 6.36
N ASP A 344 -32.36 32.98 6.09
CA ASP A 344 -33.83 33.04 6.10
C ASP A 344 -34.46 32.33 4.89
N ASN A 345 -33.80 32.33 3.73
CA ASN A 345 -34.30 31.65 2.53
C ASN A 345 -33.99 30.13 2.53
N LEU A 346 -32.87 29.68 3.10
CA LEU A 346 -32.55 28.26 3.28
C LEU A 346 -33.31 27.62 4.46
N ARG A 347 -33.58 28.35 5.54
CA ARG A 347 -34.30 27.82 6.73
C ARG A 347 -35.76 27.49 6.46
N ASN A 348 -36.39 28.14 5.48
CA ASN A 348 -37.82 27.96 5.22
C ASN A 348 -38.16 26.74 4.34
N GLY A 349 -37.17 25.99 3.84
CA GLY A 349 -37.40 24.81 2.99
C GLY A 349 -36.52 23.58 3.25
N MET A 350 -35.54 23.68 4.16
CA MET A 350 -34.63 22.57 4.47
C MET A 350 -35.04 21.88 5.77
N ASP A 351 -35.43 20.61 5.67
CA ASP A 351 -35.70 19.78 6.84
C ASP A 351 -34.38 19.31 7.46
N TYR A 352 -33.93 20.01 8.50
CA TYR A 352 -32.71 19.66 9.25
C TYR A 352 -32.82 18.31 9.99
N ALA A 353 -34.01 17.72 10.09
CA ALA A 353 -34.22 16.38 10.62
C ALA A 353 -34.20 15.30 9.54
N GLU A 354 -34.13 15.67 8.24
CA GLU A 354 -34.15 14.71 7.15
C GLU A 354 -32.88 13.83 7.16
N LYS A 355 -33.07 12.52 7.31
CA LYS A 355 -32.01 11.53 7.12
C LYS A 355 -31.84 11.23 5.63
N ARG A 356 -30.76 11.73 5.04
CA ARG A 356 -30.38 11.48 3.63
C ARG A 356 -29.48 10.26 3.49
N ASN A 357 -29.53 9.55 2.37
CA ASN A 357 -28.58 8.47 2.09
C ASN A 357 -27.17 9.05 1.86
N LEU A 358 -26.16 8.51 2.55
CA LEU A 358 -24.79 9.00 2.47
C LEU A 358 -23.88 8.01 1.73
N ILE A 359 -22.88 8.56 1.06
CA ILE A 359 -21.77 7.83 0.47
C ILE A 359 -20.48 8.43 1.00
N PHE A 360 -19.66 7.62 1.67
CA PHE A 360 -18.32 8.05 2.08
C PHE A 360 -17.41 7.99 0.87
N LEU A 361 -16.70 9.07 0.57
CA LEU A 361 -15.78 9.16 -0.57
C LEU A 361 -14.38 9.49 -0.08
N GLY A 362 -13.36 8.95 -0.73
CA GLY A 362 -11.97 9.29 -0.45
C GLY A 362 -11.03 8.89 -1.58
N HIS A 363 -9.74 9.03 -1.31
CA HIS A 363 -8.64 8.62 -2.17
C HIS A 363 -7.65 7.81 -1.32
N ASP A 364 -7.87 6.49 -1.23
CA ASP A 364 -7.41 5.61 -0.14
C ASP A 364 -8.24 5.70 1.16
N THR A 365 -9.55 5.46 1.01
CA THR A 365 -10.56 5.59 2.08
C THR A 365 -10.24 4.92 3.42
N LEU A 366 -9.46 3.83 3.41
CA LEU A 366 -9.14 3.08 4.63
C LEU A 366 -8.23 3.87 5.57
N GLY A 367 -7.31 4.69 5.03
CA GLY A 367 -6.46 5.56 5.82
C GLY A 367 -7.28 6.63 6.54
N ASP A 368 -8.12 7.34 5.80
CA ASP A 368 -8.96 8.42 6.34
C ASP A 368 -9.91 7.94 7.42
N VAL A 369 -10.55 6.77 7.24
CA VAL A 369 -11.44 6.19 8.25
C VAL A 369 -10.68 5.91 9.55
N LYS A 370 -9.47 5.36 9.47
CA LYS A 370 -8.63 5.12 10.66
C LYS A 370 -8.28 6.42 11.36
N TYR A 371 -7.89 7.46 10.62
CA TYR A 371 -7.56 8.74 11.20
C TYR A 371 -8.76 9.43 11.85
N LEU A 372 -9.95 9.34 11.26
CA LEU A 372 -11.18 9.81 11.89
C LEU A 372 -11.49 9.05 13.18
N GLN A 373 -11.31 7.73 13.20
CA GLN A 373 -11.51 6.93 14.41
C GLN A 373 -10.55 7.35 15.53
N VAL A 374 -9.28 7.61 15.20
CA VAL A 374 -8.29 8.18 16.13
C VAL A 374 -8.72 9.57 16.63
N LEU A 375 -9.29 10.39 15.75
CA LEU A 375 -9.84 11.70 16.11
C LEU A 375 -11.04 11.59 17.07
N GLY A 376 -11.71 10.43 17.12
CA GLY A 376 -12.89 10.16 17.95
C GLY A 376 -14.22 10.16 17.18
N TYR A 377 -14.19 10.04 15.86
CA TYR A 377 -15.38 9.95 15.01
C TYR A 377 -15.32 8.72 14.10
N ASP A 378 -16.38 7.92 14.08
CA ASP A 378 -16.43 6.70 13.26
C ASP A 378 -17.53 6.83 12.20
N PRO A 379 -17.19 7.22 10.95
CA PRO A 379 -18.19 7.41 9.90
C PRO A 379 -18.90 6.09 9.54
N MET A 380 -18.28 4.93 9.81
CA MET A 380 -18.84 3.63 9.48
C MET A 380 -20.00 3.22 10.40
N LYS A 381 -20.23 3.94 11.50
CA LYS A 381 -21.36 3.73 12.42
C LYS A 381 -22.61 4.54 12.07
N ILE A 382 -22.60 5.27 10.96
CA ILE A 382 -23.75 6.05 10.52
C ILE A 382 -24.78 5.11 9.87
N ASP A 383 -25.99 5.04 10.43
CA ASP A 383 -27.06 4.12 9.98
C ASP A 383 -27.43 4.26 8.49
N ASN A 384 -27.38 5.49 7.98
CA ASN A 384 -27.77 5.86 6.61
C ASN A 384 -26.57 5.95 5.64
N LEU A 385 -25.40 5.44 6.02
CA LEU A 385 -24.25 5.28 5.13
C LEU A 385 -24.43 4.02 4.27
N LEU A 386 -24.56 4.20 2.95
CA LEU A 386 -24.83 3.09 2.03
C LEU A 386 -23.56 2.32 1.65
N GLU A 387 -22.47 3.03 1.35
CA GLU A 387 -21.18 2.43 1.02
C GLU A 387 -20.03 3.46 1.13
N ALA A 388 -18.80 2.95 1.13
CA ALA A 388 -17.58 3.72 0.96
C ALA A 388 -17.02 3.52 -0.46
N LEU A 389 -16.61 4.61 -1.08
CA LEU A 389 -16.13 4.69 -2.45
C LEU A 389 -14.73 5.30 -2.50
N ASP A 390 -13.89 4.75 -3.37
CA ASP A 390 -12.49 5.14 -3.48
C ASP A 390 -12.14 5.55 -4.92
N THR A 391 -11.69 6.79 -5.10
CA THR A 391 -11.40 7.34 -6.43
C THR A 391 -10.16 6.72 -7.08
N ALA A 392 -9.17 6.29 -6.32
CA ALA A 392 -8.01 5.56 -6.85
C ALA A 392 -8.47 4.20 -7.41
N VAL A 393 -9.39 3.53 -6.72
CA VAL A 393 -10.02 2.30 -7.21
C VAL A 393 -10.89 2.55 -8.44
N MET A 394 -11.71 3.61 -8.45
CA MET A 394 -12.54 3.96 -9.62
C MET A 394 -11.69 4.23 -10.86
N TYR A 395 -10.64 5.05 -10.72
CA TYR A 395 -9.73 5.36 -11.81
C TYR A 395 -9.04 4.11 -12.33
N ARG A 396 -8.54 3.25 -11.42
CA ARG A 396 -7.96 1.95 -11.76
C ARG A 396 -8.94 1.07 -12.55
N VAL A 397 -10.20 0.99 -12.13
CA VAL A 397 -11.24 0.22 -12.83
C VAL A 397 -11.50 0.79 -14.23
N TRP A 398 -11.66 2.11 -14.33
CA TRP A 398 -11.92 2.78 -15.60
C TRP A 398 -10.77 2.60 -16.61
N ARG A 399 -9.53 2.76 -16.14
CA ARG A 399 -8.30 2.59 -16.92
C ARG A 399 -7.86 1.15 -17.13
N ARG A 400 -8.41 0.20 -16.38
CA ARG A 400 -8.00 -1.22 -16.35
C ARG A 400 -6.53 -1.42 -15.98
N GLU A 401 -6.06 -0.56 -15.09
CA GLU A 401 -4.71 -0.59 -14.52
C GLU A 401 -4.70 -1.47 -13.25
N GLN A 402 -3.52 -1.88 -12.77
CA GLN A 402 -3.40 -2.68 -11.54
C GLN A 402 -3.02 -1.82 -10.33
N ASN A 403 -2.15 -0.85 -10.56
CA ASN A 403 -1.64 0.03 -9.52
C ASN A 403 -2.64 1.16 -9.24
N PRO A 404 -2.75 1.61 -7.98
CA PRO A 404 -3.45 2.85 -7.68
C PRO A 404 -2.72 4.03 -8.31
N THR A 405 -3.48 5.04 -8.70
CA THR A 405 -2.95 6.28 -9.29
C THR A 405 -3.18 7.40 -8.30
N ALA A 406 -2.13 8.15 -7.99
CA ALA A 406 -2.20 9.31 -7.11
C ALA A 406 -3.14 10.39 -7.65
N LEU A 407 -3.76 11.15 -6.75
CA LEU A 407 -4.79 12.13 -7.07
C LEU A 407 -4.31 13.18 -8.08
N ASP A 408 -3.12 13.73 -7.89
CA ASP A 408 -2.48 14.70 -8.79
C ASP A 408 -2.39 14.19 -10.24
N LYS A 409 -2.00 12.93 -10.42
CA LYS A 409 -1.92 12.26 -11.72
C LYS A 409 -3.29 12.01 -12.33
N ILE A 410 -4.30 11.71 -11.51
CA ILE A 410 -5.68 11.59 -11.99
C ILE A 410 -6.14 12.94 -12.54
N LEU A 411 -5.99 14.02 -11.76
CA LEU A 411 -6.41 15.36 -12.18
C LEU A 411 -5.70 15.79 -13.47
N SER A 412 -4.38 15.61 -13.54
CA SER A 412 -3.60 15.89 -14.74
C SER A 412 -4.07 15.09 -15.95
N GLY A 413 -4.53 13.84 -15.77
CA GLY A 413 -5.06 13.01 -16.84
C GLY A 413 -6.39 13.50 -17.43
N PHE A 414 -7.06 14.44 -16.76
CA PHE A 414 -8.27 15.13 -17.20
C PHE A 414 -8.01 16.61 -17.51
N ASP A 415 -6.75 17.02 -17.67
CA ASP A 415 -6.35 18.41 -17.87
C ASP A 415 -6.88 19.36 -16.78
N MET A 416 -7.08 18.84 -15.56
CA MET A 416 -7.49 19.60 -14.39
C MET A 416 -6.26 20.03 -13.60
N VAL A 417 -6.19 21.31 -13.23
CA VAL A 417 -5.08 21.84 -12.44
C VAL A 417 -5.43 21.78 -10.95
N GLY A 418 -4.74 20.91 -10.21
CA GLY A 418 -4.72 20.92 -8.76
C GLY A 418 -3.61 21.81 -8.23
N PHE A 419 -3.89 22.61 -7.20
CA PHE A 419 -2.92 23.47 -6.53
C PHE A 419 -2.91 23.19 -5.04
N ASN A 420 -1.74 23.32 -4.41
CA ASN A 420 -1.58 23.16 -2.96
C ASN A 420 -2.20 21.85 -2.45
N PHE A 421 -1.80 20.75 -3.09
CA PHE A 421 -1.93 19.41 -2.53
C PHE A 421 -1.29 19.37 -1.14
N HIS A 422 -1.73 18.45 -0.29
CA HIS A 422 -1.38 18.40 1.14
C HIS A 422 -1.99 19.56 1.92
N ASN A 423 -3.19 19.94 1.50
CA ASN A 423 -4.15 20.67 2.29
C ASN A 423 -5.43 19.84 2.23
N ALA A 424 -5.82 19.26 3.36
CA ALA A 424 -6.87 18.25 3.38
C ALA A 424 -8.19 18.75 2.75
N GLY A 425 -8.52 20.03 2.95
CA GLY A 425 -9.70 20.66 2.36
C GLY A 425 -9.67 20.72 0.83
N ASN A 426 -8.52 21.05 0.24
CA ASN A 426 -8.32 21.04 -1.21
C ASN A 426 -8.38 19.61 -1.75
N ASP A 427 -7.70 18.67 -1.10
CA ASP A 427 -7.60 17.27 -1.52
C ASP A 427 -8.97 16.56 -1.49
N ALA A 428 -9.81 16.84 -0.50
CA ALA A 428 -11.19 16.38 -0.47
C ALA A 428 -12.01 16.92 -1.66
N VAL A 429 -11.86 18.20 -2.02
CA VAL A 429 -12.56 18.78 -3.18
C VAL A 429 -12.07 18.19 -4.49
N TYR A 430 -10.75 18.09 -4.67
CA TYR A 430 -10.14 17.50 -5.85
C TYR A 430 -10.53 16.03 -6.01
N THR A 431 -10.71 15.29 -4.91
CA THR A 431 -11.21 13.92 -4.94
C THR A 431 -12.64 13.85 -5.47
N VAL A 432 -13.54 14.74 -5.03
CA VAL A 432 -14.90 14.83 -5.61
C VAL A 432 -14.84 15.19 -7.10
N GLN A 433 -13.99 16.14 -7.49
CA GLN A 433 -13.81 16.52 -8.89
C GLN A 433 -13.28 15.35 -9.74
N ALA A 434 -12.35 14.56 -9.22
CA ALA A 434 -11.84 13.36 -9.86
C ALA A 434 -12.95 12.32 -10.06
N MET A 435 -13.78 12.06 -9.04
CA MET A 435 -14.94 11.17 -9.17
C MET A 435 -15.87 11.62 -10.31
N LEU A 436 -16.22 12.92 -10.34
CA LEU A 436 -17.07 13.50 -11.38
C LEU A 436 -16.44 13.33 -12.77
N ALA A 437 -15.16 13.66 -12.91
CA ALA A 437 -14.43 13.54 -14.18
C ALA A 437 -14.41 12.09 -14.69
N ILE A 438 -14.07 11.13 -13.84
CA ILE A 438 -14.03 9.70 -14.21
C ILE A 438 -15.42 9.22 -14.66
N CYS A 439 -16.46 9.51 -13.87
CA CYS A 439 -17.81 9.03 -14.16
C CYS A 439 -18.39 9.67 -15.43
N VAL A 440 -18.25 10.99 -15.60
CA VAL A 440 -18.78 11.73 -16.75
C VAL A 440 -18.02 11.37 -18.01
N ARG A 441 -16.68 11.29 -17.97
CA ARG A 441 -15.87 10.89 -19.14
C ARG A 441 -16.19 9.47 -19.58
N GLU A 442 -16.33 8.52 -18.65
CA GLU A 442 -16.71 7.15 -19.03
C GLU A 442 -18.06 7.12 -19.71
N ALA A 443 -19.04 7.87 -19.18
CA ALA A 443 -20.38 7.92 -19.73
C ALA A 443 -20.41 8.59 -21.12
N SER A 444 -19.60 9.62 -21.36
CA SER A 444 -19.59 10.35 -22.63
C SER A 444 -18.91 9.60 -23.77
N ILE A 445 -17.88 8.80 -23.47
CA ILE A 445 -17.16 8.02 -24.48
C ILE A 445 -17.64 6.56 -24.55
N ARG A 446 -18.67 6.18 -23.78
CA ARG A 446 -19.17 4.81 -23.69
C ARG A 446 -19.56 4.26 -25.06
N GLY A 447 -19.12 3.04 -25.38
CA GLY A 447 -19.41 2.41 -26.66
C GLY A 447 -18.71 3.07 -27.87
N SER A 448 -17.79 4.01 -27.65
CA SER A 448 -16.98 4.55 -28.75
C SER A 448 -16.02 3.48 -29.28
N GLU A 449 -15.98 3.33 -30.62
CA GLU A 449 -15.13 2.33 -31.28
C GLU A 449 -13.66 2.48 -30.90
N GLN A 450 -13.18 3.72 -30.74
CA GLN A 450 -11.81 4.03 -30.34
C GLN A 450 -11.47 3.43 -28.97
N MET A 451 -12.37 3.59 -28.01
CA MET A 451 -12.16 3.12 -26.64
C MET A 451 -12.30 1.60 -26.55
N ASP A 452 -13.22 1.00 -27.31
CA ASP A 452 -13.35 -0.45 -27.43
C ASP A 452 -12.17 -1.10 -28.14
N ASN A 453 -11.65 -0.48 -29.21
CA ASN A 453 -10.43 -0.91 -29.89
C ASN A 453 -9.22 -0.85 -28.96
N LYS A 454 -9.04 0.25 -28.22
CA LYS A 454 -7.98 0.37 -27.21
C LYS A 454 -8.08 -0.73 -26.15
N ARG A 455 -9.28 -0.95 -25.61
CA ARG A 455 -9.55 -2.00 -24.61
C ARG A 455 -9.29 -3.41 -25.14
N ARG A 456 -9.63 -3.69 -26.41
CA ARG A 456 -9.34 -4.97 -27.07
C ARG A 456 -7.83 -5.14 -27.27
N GLY A 457 -7.14 -4.11 -27.75
CA GLY A 457 -5.69 -4.10 -27.95
C GLY A 457 -4.92 -4.34 -26.65
N GLU A 458 -5.25 -3.64 -25.57
CA GLU A 458 -4.62 -3.84 -24.26
C GLU A 458 -4.85 -5.24 -23.70
N LYS A 459 -6.04 -5.82 -23.91
CA LYS A 459 -6.33 -7.20 -23.50
C LYS A 459 -5.49 -8.20 -24.31
N ALA A 460 -5.37 -7.99 -25.62
CA ALA A 460 -4.56 -8.83 -26.49
C ALA A 460 -3.07 -8.75 -26.11
N ALA A 461 -2.55 -7.54 -25.89
CA ALA A 461 -1.16 -7.33 -25.45
C ALA A 461 -0.85 -8.02 -24.12
N LYS A 462 -1.75 -7.91 -23.13
CA LYS A 462 -1.61 -8.62 -21.84
C LYS A 462 -1.63 -10.14 -22.00
N LEU A 463 -2.43 -10.67 -22.93
CA LEU A 463 -2.48 -12.10 -23.21
C LEU A 463 -1.18 -12.58 -23.87
N ILE A 464 -0.66 -11.83 -24.84
CA ILE A 464 0.61 -12.13 -25.52
C ILE A 464 1.76 -12.14 -24.51
N ALA A 465 1.91 -11.08 -23.71
CA ALA A 465 2.97 -11.01 -22.70
C ALA A 465 2.90 -12.16 -21.68
N ALA A 466 1.70 -12.58 -21.28
CA ALA A 466 1.54 -13.72 -20.38
C ALA A 466 1.89 -15.07 -21.03
N LEU A 467 1.67 -15.22 -22.34
CA LEU A 467 2.09 -16.40 -23.09
C LEU A 467 3.62 -16.43 -23.25
N GLU A 468 4.24 -15.30 -23.60
CA GLU A 468 5.69 -15.16 -23.70
C GLU A 468 6.39 -15.47 -22.36
N GLU A 469 5.87 -14.94 -21.24
CA GLU A 469 6.40 -15.24 -19.90
C GLU A 469 6.25 -16.73 -19.54
N ALA A 470 5.13 -17.35 -19.90
CA ALA A 470 4.90 -18.78 -19.65
C ALA A 470 5.80 -19.67 -20.52
N GLU A 471 6.04 -19.30 -21.78
CA GLU A 471 6.95 -19.98 -22.68
C GLU A 471 8.39 -19.85 -22.22
N GLN A 472 8.84 -18.63 -21.88
CA GLN A 472 10.17 -18.40 -21.35
C GLN A 472 10.42 -19.23 -20.09
N LYS A 473 9.46 -19.23 -19.16
CA LYS A 473 9.57 -20.06 -17.96
C LYS A 473 9.64 -21.56 -18.29
N ALA A 474 8.85 -22.05 -19.24
CA ALA A 474 8.91 -23.45 -19.65
C ALA A 474 10.26 -23.81 -20.29
N ASN A 475 10.86 -22.89 -21.04
CA ASN A 475 12.19 -23.06 -21.62
C ASN A 475 13.29 -23.01 -20.56
N ASP A 476 13.26 -22.05 -19.63
CA ASP A 476 14.21 -21.98 -18.51
C ASP A 476 14.14 -23.26 -17.64
N ASP A 477 12.92 -23.73 -17.36
CA ASP A 477 12.66 -24.99 -16.65
C ASP A 477 13.12 -26.22 -17.47
N ALA A 478 13.23 -26.15 -18.80
CA ALA A 478 13.75 -27.24 -19.64
C ALA A 478 15.27 -27.17 -19.84
N GLU A 479 15.84 -25.97 -19.97
CA GLU A 479 17.29 -25.73 -20.09
C GLU A 479 18.03 -26.07 -18.80
N GLY A 480 17.40 -25.87 -17.63
CA GLY A 480 17.91 -26.34 -16.34
C GLY A 480 18.06 -27.86 -16.24
N TRP A 481 17.49 -28.61 -17.19
CA TRP A 481 17.60 -30.06 -17.35
C TRP A 481 18.19 -30.44 -18.72
N SER A 482 18.80 -29.50 -19.45
CA SER A 482 19.30 -29.78 -20.80
C SER A 482 20.39 -30.85 -20.77
N ASP A 483 20.24 -31.81 -21.69
CA ASP A 483 21.03 -33.02 -21.98
C ASP A 483 22.51 -32.77 -22.31
N TYR A 484 23.20 -31.86 -21.61
CA TYR A 484 24.66 -31.80 -21.62
C TYR A 484 25.25 -32.91 -20.74
N GLU A 485 24.81 -34.16 -20.93
CA GLU A 485 25.63 -35.36 -20.69
C GLU A 485 26.70 -35.52 -21.79
N LEU A 486 27.09 -34.43 -22.46
CA LEU A 486 28.13 -34.43 -23.47
C LEU A 486 29.48 -34.18 -22.78
N GLU A 487 30.08 -35.30 -22.38
CA GLU A 487 31.52 -35.51 -22.17
C GLU A 487 32.17 -34.73 -21.00
N GLY A 488 31.90 -35.17 -19.78
CA GLY A 488 32.72 -34.83 -18.61
C GLY A 488 32.49 -35.84 -17.48
N ASP A 489 33.57 -36.35 -16.87
CA ASP A 489 33.54 -37.38 -15.80
C ASP A 489 33.00 -36.87 -14.45
N GLY A 490 32.27 -35.75 -14.46
CA GLY A 490 31.82 -35.05 -13.26
C GLY A 490 32.92 -34.24 -12.55
N GLY A 491 34.17 -34.30 -13.01
CA GLY A 491 35.31 -33.66 -12.36
C GLY A 491 35.62 -34.22 -10.97
N PRO A 492 36.77 -33.84 -10.36
CA PRO A 492 37.10 -34.25 -9.00
C PRO A 492 36.10 -33.64 -7.99
N PRO A 493 35.79 -34.34 -6.88
CA PRO A 493 34.86 -33.85 -5.87
C PRO A 493 35.32 -32.50 -5.31
N VAL A 494 34.43 -31.51 -5.37
CA VAL A 494 34.68 -30.18 -4.79
C VAL A 494 34.55 -30.29 -3.26
N PRO A 495 35.60 -30.00 -2.48
CA PRO A 495 35.49 -30.00 -1.02
C PRO A 495 34.49 -28.94 -0.56
N LEU A 496 33.64 -29.28 0.42
CA LEU A 496 32.75 -28.33 1.09
C LEU A 496 33.61 -27.28 1.82
N ALA A 497 33.94 -26.18 1.14
CA ALA A 497 34.67 -25.09 1.75
C ALA A 497 33.76 -24.38 2.75
N ALA A 498 34.08 -24.52 4.03
CA ALA A 498 33.69 -23.56 5.05
C ALA A 498 34.45 -22.26 4.76
N ASP A 499 33.70 -21.29 4.21
CA ASP A 499 33.81 -19.83 4.37
C ASP A 499 33.57 -19.11 3.03
N PRO A 500 32.66 -18.11 2.99
CA PRO A 500 32.44 -17.30 1.79
C PRO A 500 33.70 -16.46 1.47
N PRO A 501 33.96 -16.17 0.19
CA PRO A 501 35.18 -15.49 -0.22
C PRO A 501 35.24 -14.08 0.38
N ALA A 502 36.34 -13.80 1.09
CA ALA A 502 36.65 -12.48 1.60
C ALA A 502 36.76 -11.47 0.45
N LEU A 503 36.06 -10.34 0.60
CA LEU A 503 36.18 -9.18 -0.28
C LEU A 503 37.64 -8.75 -0.38
N ALA A 504 38.16 -8.71 -1.61
CA ALA A 504 39.52 -8.29 -1.91
C ALA A 504 39.78 -6.86 -1.41
N THR A 505 40.78 -6.71 -0.55
CA THR A 505 41.38 -5.43 -0.18
C THR A 505 42.32 -4.97 -1.29
N ASP A 506 42.10 -3.75 -1.80
CA ASP A 506 42.96 -3.10 -2.79
C ASP A 506 44.40 -2.89 -2.28
N PRO A 507 45.41 -2.83 -3.19
CA PRO A 507 46.82 -2.84 -2.84
C PRO A 507 47.35 -1.43 -2.55
N SER A 508 48.11 -1.28 -1.46
CA SER A 508 49.01 -0.15 -1.27
C SER A 508 50.43 -0.52 -1.73
N PRO A 509 51.16 0.40 -2.38
CA PRO A 509 52.39 0.09 -3.10
C PRO A 509 53.59 -0.07 -2.16
N GLY A 510 54.44 -1.05 -2.49
CA GLY A 510 55.65 -1.35 -1.76
C GLY A 510 56.76 -0.31 -1.96
N VAL A 511 57.63 -0.23 -0.96
CA VAL A 511 59.04 0.13 -1.13
C VAL A 511 59.88 -0.90 -0.39
N SER A 512 60.69 -1.58 -1.17
CA SER A 512 61.64 -2.61 -0.76
C SER A 512 62.96 -2.00 -0.30
N GLY A 513 63.59 -2.62 0.71
CA GLY A 513 65.00 -2.99 0.59
C GLY A 513 65.99 -2.38 1.59
N ASN A 514 66.86 -3.29 2.07
CA ASN A 514 68.08 -3.13 2.87
C ASN A 514 67.87 -2.83 4.36
N GLY A 515 68.55 -3.47 5.32
CA GLY A 515 69.61 -4.46 5.26
C GLY A 515 70.39 -4.38 6.57
N ASN A 516 70.51 -5.53 7.24
CA ASN A 516 71.59 -5.92 8.14
C ASN A 516 71.70 -5.32 9.58
N THR A 517 72.03 -6.25 10.49
CA THR A 517 72.97 -6.13 11.63
C THR A 517 72.43 -5.87 13.06
N ARG A 518 72.50 -6.95 13.86
CA ARG A 518 72.91 -7.12 15.27
C ARG A 518 72.35 -6.27 16.42
N GLY A 519 72.00 -7.02 17.47
CA GLY A 519 72.11 -6.65 18.89
C GLY A 519 70.75 -6.37 19.53
N SER A 520 70.42 -6.72 20.77
CA SER A 520 71.07 -7.42 21.87
C SER A 520 70.15 -7.14 23.08
N PHE A 521 69.80 -8.18 23.85
CA PHE A 521 69.51 -8.12 25.30
C PHE A 521 68.20 -7.44 25.77
N ARG A 522 67.28 -8.23 26.35
CA ARG A 522 67.02 -8.41 27.82
C ARG A 522 66.12 -7.26 28.36
N VAL A 523 65.00 -7.49 29.05
CA VAL A 523 64.82 -8.29 30.28
C VAL A 523 63.32 -8.33 30.65
N GLN A 524 62.93 -9.46 31.26
CA GLN A 524 61.86 -9.76 32.25
C GLN A 524 60.51 -9.00 32.20
N GLY A 525 59.34 -9.63 32.32
CA GLY A 525 59.05 -11.00 32.77
C GLY A 525 58.11 -11.01 33.97
N ARG A 526 57.03 -11.79 33.83
CA ARG A 526 56.15 -12.42 34.85
C ARG A 526 55.27 -11.47 35.69
N GLY A 527 54.00 -11.78 35.97
CA GLY A 527 53.24 -13.02 35.80
C GLY A 527 52.26 -13.19 36.96
N ASN A 528 51.19 -13.96 36.72
CA ASN A 528 50.18 -14.48 37.67
C ASN A 528 49.31 -13.46 38.41
N GLY A 529 48.02 -13.71 38.67
CA GLY A 529 47.19 -14.89 38.47
C GLY A 529 46.02 -14.88 39.46
N LEU A 530 44.81 -15.13 38.95
CA LEU A 530 43.69 -15.93 39.48
C LEU A 530 43.09 -15.71 40.91
N ARG A 531 41.76 -15.91 40.93
CA ARG A 531 40.80 -16.20 42.03
C ARG A 531 40.18 -14.96 42.69
N ALA A 532 38.88 -14.90 43.06
CA ALA A 532 37.74 -15.82 43.10
C ALA A 532 36.45 -14.95 43.09
N SER A 533 35.37 -15.37 42.43
CA SER A 533 34.11 -15.89 43.04
C SER A 533 33.68 -15.24 44.36
N GLY A 534 32.50 -14.62 44.35
CA GLY A 534 31.76 -14.17 45.52
C GLY A 534 30.33 -13.77 45.14
N HIS A 535 29.38 -14.57 45.58
CA HIS A 535 27.95 -14.58 45.29
C HIS A 535 27.18 -13.50 46.07
N GLU A 536 26.07 -13.04 45.48
CA GLU A 536 24.75 -12.89 46.11
C GLU A 536 24.29 -11.62 46.87
N THR A 537 22.98 -11.39 46.67
CA THR A 537 21.97 -10.62 47.44
C THR A 537 21.94 -9.10 47.27
N TYR A 538 20.81 -8.41 47.42
CA TYR A 538 19.36 -8.57 47.20
C TYR A 538 18.81 -7.18 47.60
N GLU A 539 17.70 -6.73 46.99
CA GLU A 539 16.81 -5.68 47.55
C GLU A 539 17.34 -4.22 47.64
N GLN A 540 16.57 -3.14 47.61
CA GLN A 540 15.18 -2.80 47.28
C GLN A 540 15.11 -1.25 47.38
N ARG A 541 14.10 -0.66 46.73
CA ARG A 541 13.36 0.56 47.13
C ARG A 541 13.90 1.98 46.80
N ASN A 542 13.00 2.65 46.09
CA ASN A 542 12.36 3.93 46.41
C ASN A 542 13.06 5.26 46.10
N ALA A 543 12.48 5.93 45.10
CA ALA A 543 11.63 7.13 45.24
C ALA A 543 12.22 8.43 45.82
N GLY A 544 12.02 9.52 45.06
CA GLY A 544 12.01 10.91 45.52
C GLY A 544 12.35 11.86 44.36
N ARG A 545 11.37 12.45 43.65
CA ARG A 545 10.68 13.74 43.95
C ARG A 545 11.61 14.94 44.21
N GLY A 546 11.41 16.02 43.44
CA GLY A 546 11.82 17.40 43.73
C GLY A 546 12.42 18.09 42.49
N SER A 547 11.64 18.78 41.65
CA SER A 547 11.08 20.14 41.80
C SER A 547 12.11 21.27 41.73
N ALA A 548 11.93 22.12 40.70
CA ALA A 548 12.10 23.58 40.57
C ALA A 548 13.29 24.27 41.29
N ASP A 549 13.98 25.30 40.79
CA ASP A 549 13.51 26.45 40.01
C ASP A 549 14.75 27.30 39.59
N ARG A 550 14.50 28.29 38.71
CA ARG A 550 15.16 29.60 38.64
C ARG A 550 16.48 29.85 37.87
N THR A 551 16.25 30.44 36.69
CA THR A 551 16.61 31.83 36.25
C THR A 551 18.01 32.23 35.78
N GLN A 552 17.95 32.88 34.60
CA GLN A 552 18.60 34.14 34.17
C GLN A 552 19.98 34.12 33.50
N ARG A 553 19.99 34.57 32.22
CA ARG A 553 20.62 35.80 31.66
C ARG A 553 21.29 35.61 30.29
N ALA A 554 20.64 36.17 29.29
CA ALA A 554 21.12 37.13 28.29
C ALA A 554 22.62 37.18 27.85
N GLY A 555 22.81 37.17 26.53
CA GLY A 555 23.93 37.75 25.78
C GLY A 555 23.73 37.49 24.28
N ALA A 556 23.11 38.39 23.50
CA ALA A 556 23.68 39.56 22.84
C ALA A 556 24.69 39.25 21.70
N ARG A 557 24.17 39.35 20.47
CA ARG A 557 24.71 40.00 19.25
C ARG A 557 26.13 39.65 18.76
N SER A 558 26.19 39.20 17.50
CA SER A 558 27.24 39.61 16.55
C SER A 558 26.65 39.83 15.15
N TYR A 559 26.67 41.11 14.72
CA TYR A 559 26.52 41.54 13.34
C TYR A 559 27.91 41.60 12.69
N THR A 560 28.04 41.08 11.47
CA THR A 560 28.87 41.58 10.35
C THR A 560 28.66 40.61 9.18
N ARG A 561 28.73 40.93 7.89
CA ARG A 561 28.73 42.14 7.05
C ARG A 561 29.04 41.58 5.67
N GLY A 562 28.24 41.86 4.64
CA GLY A 562 28.59 41.52 3.27
C GLY A 562 27.41 41.64 2.32
N GLY A 563 27.18 42.86 1.81
CA GLY A 563 26.20 43.14 0.76
C GLY A 563 26.87 43.71 -0.49
N HIS A 564 26.22 43.50 -1.64
CA HIS A 564 26.21 44.32 -2.86
C HIS A 564 24.93 43.90 -3.62
N VAL A 565 23.84 44.70 -3.68
CA VAL A 565 23.57 45.84 -4.59
C VAL A 565 24.07 45.54 -6.02
N GLY A 566 23.30 45.42 -7.09
CA GLY A 566 21.95 45.87 -7.45
C GLY A 566 22.04 46.58 -8.81
N LYS A 567 21.24 46.20 -9.82
CA LYS A 567 20.82 47.09 -10.93
C LYS A 567 19.75 46.44 -11.82
N ALA A 568 18.61 47.12 -11.88
CA ALA A 568 17.56 46.97 -12.88
C ALA A 568 17.93 47.75 -14.15
N ILE A 569 17.52 47.27 -15.34
CA ILE A 569 17.29 48.10 -16.53
C ILE A 569 16.06 47.57 -17.28
N GLN A 570 15.12 48.49 -17.52
CA GLN A 570 13.95 48.42 -18.39
C GLN A 570 14.31 48.36 -19.89
N GLY A 571 13.52 47.58 -20.65
CA GLY A 571 12.86 47.96 -21.90
C GLY A 571 13.69 48.36 -23.13
N GLN A 572 13.50 47.65 -24.24
CA GLN A 572 12.81 48.15 -25.46
C GLN A 572 12.90 47.15 -26.62
N VAL A 573 11.78 47.06 -27.35
CA VAL A 573 11.61 46.44 -28.68
C VAL A 573 12.40 47.24 -29.72
N PRO A 574 12.92 46.61 -30.80
CA PRO A 574 12.25 46.81 -32.10
C PRO A 574 12.28 45.58 -33.02
N GLY A 575 11.20 45.42 -33.80
CA GLY A 575 11.11 44.45 -34.90
C GLY A 575 11.78 44.92 -36.21
N ARG A 576 11.91 43.96 -37.14
CA ARG A 576 12.07 43.98 -38.61
C ARG A 576 12.54 42.55 -38.98
N GLY A 577 11.96 41.76 -39.89
CA GLY A 577 11.22 42.02 -41.11
C GLY A 577 12.10 41.67 -42.34
N ARG A 578 11.58 40.78 -43.22
CA ARG A 578 12.08 40.26 -44.55
C ARG A 578 12.67 38.83 -44.49
N GLY A 579 12.29 37.85 -45.31
CA GLY A 579 11.34 37.74 -46.42
C GLY A 579 11.88 36.84 -47.56
N ARG A 580 10.97 36.19 -48.31
CA ARG A 580 11.06 35.45 -49.62
C ARG A 580 11.32 33.93 -49.53
N GLY A 581 10.58 33.05 -50.22
CA GLY A 581 9.48 33.10 -51.20
C GLY A 581 9.06 31.64 -51.52
N ALA A 582 8.29 31.24 -52.54
CA ALA A 582 7.20 31.74 -53.38
C ALA A 582 6.88 30.62 -54.40
N SER A 583 5.60 30.22 -54.60
CA SER A 583 4.97 29.62 -55.81
C SER A 583 3.59 29.01 -55.45
N TYR A 584 2.44 29.61 -55.80
CA TYR A 584 1.60 29.49 -57.05
C TYR A 584 1.14 28.03 -57.31
N ASP A 585 -0.15 27.65 -57.46
CA ASP A 585 -1.28 28.13 -58.30
C ASP A 585 -2.65 28.02 -57.56
N HIS A 586 -3.66 28.91 -57.64
CA HIS A 586 -4.54 29.43 -58.72
C HIS A 586 -5.83 28.61 -58.97
N PHE A 587 -6.99 29.18 -58.58
CA PHE A 587 -8.36 29.20 -59.14
C PHE A 587 -9.22 29.94 -58.08
N GLY A 588 -9.68 31.19 -58.27
CA GLY A 588 -10.62 31.69 -59.29
C GLY A 588 -12.05 31.49 -58.76
N ASP A 589 -12.56 32.35 -57.89
CA ASP A 589 -13.25 33.64 -58.14
C ASP A 589 -14.78 33.53 -58.04
N ASP A 590 -15.33 34.66 -57.57
CA ASP A 590 -16.72 35.12 -57.55
C ASP A 590 -17.69 34.68 -56.45
N ILE A 591 -18.49 35.55 -55.83
CA ILE A 591 -18.52 37.01 -55.55
C ILE A 591 -19.88 37.22 -54.86
N SER A 592 -19.94 38.20 -53.95
CA SER A 592 -21.12 38.94 -53.49
C SER A 592 -22.13 38.26 -52.57
N ASP A 593 -22.88 39.00 -51.76
CA ASP A 593 -22.60 40.14 -50.89
C ASP A 593 -23.89 40.31 -50.09
N SER A 594 -23.77 40.63 -48.81
CA SER A 594 -24.73 41.45 -48.06
C SER A 594 -26.21 40.99 -47.90
N LYS A 595 -26.67 40.78 -46.66
CA LYS A 595 -27.31 41.83 -45.85
C LYS A 595 -27.97 41.29 -44.59
N VAL A 596 -27.66 42.02 -43.52
CA VAL A 596 -28.34 42.14 -42.23
C VAL A 596 -29.78 42.62 -42.40
N ILE A 597 -30.75 41.98 -41.73
CA ILE A 597 -32.00 42.62 -41.27
C ILE A 597 -32.35 42.06 -39.88
N HIS A 598 -32.39 42.96 -38.89
CA HIS A 598 -33.14 42.80 -37.64
C HIS A 598 -34.62 43.12 -37.86
N ASN A 599 -35.50 42.34 -37.25
CA ASN A 599 -36.68 42.76 -36.47
C ASN A 599 -37.69 41.60 -36.40
N TRP A 600 -37.85 40.98 -35.23
CA TRP A 600 -39.00 41.11 -34.31
C TRP A 600 -38.77 40.23 -33.09
#